data_AF-A0A947W7V2-F1
#
_entry.id   AF-A0A947W7V2-F1
#
_cell.length_a   1.000
_cell.length_b   1.000
_cell.length_c   1.000
_cell.angle_alpha   90.00
_cell.angle_beta   90.00
_cell.angle_gamma   90.00
#
_symmetry.space_group_name_H-M   'P 1'
#
loop_
_entity.id
_entity.type
_entity.pdbx_description
1 polymer ?
#
loop_
_entity_poly.entity_id
_entity_poly.type
_entity_poly.pdbx_seq_one_letter_code
_entity_poly.pdbx_strand_id
1 'polypeptide(L)'
;YYKRLIDASLAHPVKICIFVLDKTNPLVNYDEHFKSTWDAYIWYTMFLIKHNVKIEKPCIMIMDFLSKPGNHPKYIESEVKTLPQVENATMLESESANLIQMIDILVGCVTYEFRRKKNPELIRDKTKGEVVDHLKSKLDIVDMATKFTVNRPVYFNVWPFSPNK
;
A
#
# COMPACT_ATOMS: atom_id res chain seq x y z
N TYR A 1 14.23 15.94 -0.04
CA TYR A 1 13.51 15.32 -1.17
C TYR A 1 12.21 14.64 -0.71
N TYR A 2 12.26 13.55 0.07
CA TYR A 2 11.06 12.79 0.50
C TYR A 2 9.94 13.61 1.16
N LYS A 3 10.28 14.53 2.08
CA LYS A 3 9.29 15.43 2.72
C LYS A 3 8.50 16.26 1.69
N ARG A 4 9.15 16.71 0.61
CA ARG A 4 8.51 17.46 -0.49
C ARG A 4 7.57 16.58 -1.32
N LEU A 5 7.91 15.31 -1.53
CA LEU A 5 7.03 14.37 -2.22
C LEU A 5 5.79 14.04 -1.38
N ILE A 6 5.95 13.92 -0.06
CA ILE A 6 4.82 13.81 0.87
C ILE A 6 3.93 15.06 0.75
N ASP A 7 4.51 16.26 0.87
CA ASP A 7 3.74 17.50 0.76
C ASP A 7 2.99 17.60 -0.58
N ALA A 8 3.62 17.22 -1.70
CA ALA A 8 2.98 17.17 -3.00
C ALA A 8 1.83 16.15 -3.06
N SER A 9 2.02 14.94 -2.49
CA SER A 9 0.97 13.91 -2.46
C SER A 9 -0.28 14.35 -1.70
N LEU A 10 -0.09 15.13 -0.63
CA LEU A 10 -1.17 15.60 0.24
C LEU A 10 -1.80 16.92 -0.25
N ALA A 11 -1.21 17.57 -1.25
CA ALA A 11 -1.74 18.82 -1.83
C ALA A 11 -2.85 18.59 -2.87
N HIS A 12 -3.03 17.36 -3.33
CA HIS A 12 -4.03 17.00 -4.34
C HIS A 12 -5.14 16.13 -3.73
N PRO A 13 -6.36 16.13 -4.28
CA PRO A 13 -7.49 15.36 -3.75
C PRO A 13 -7.38 13.87 -4.12
N VAL A 14 -6.29 13.23 -3.69
CA VAL A 14 -6.05 11.80 -3.86
C VAL A 14 -6.68 11.01 -2.71
N LYS A 15 -7.04 9.76 -2.98
CA LYS A 15 -7.43 8.80 -1.95
C LYS A 15 -6.32 7.78 -1.78
N ILE A 16 -5.77 7.69 -0.58
CA ILE A 16 -4.69 6.79 -0.25
C ILE A 16 -5.24 5.70 0.68
N CYS A 17 -5.10 4.45 0.26
CA CYS A 17 -5.50 3.28 1.03
C CYS A 17 -4.33 2.31 1.08
N ILE A 18 -3.81 2.06 2.28
CA ILE A 18 -2.68 1.16 2.51
C ILE A 18 -3.18 -0.03 3.30
N PHE A 19 -3.15 -1.19 2.68
CA PHE A 19 -3.42 -2.46 3.34
C PHE A 19 -2.12 -3.07 3.86
N VAL A 20 -2.10 -3.45 5.13
CA VAL A 20 -0.90 -3.99 5.79
C VAL A 20 -1.14 -5.44 6.19
N LEU A 21 -0.36 -6.34 5.61
CA LEU A 21 -0.32 -7.74 6.01
C LEU A 21 0.93 -8.02 6.81
N ASP A 22 0.78 -8.33 8.09
CA ASP A 22 1.87 -8.84 8.90
C ASP A 22 1.97 -10.37 8.77
N LYS A 23 2.87 -10.84 7.90
CA LYS A 23 3.15 -12.28 7.71
C LYS A 23 3.74 -12.97 8.94
N THR A 24 4.18 -12.20 9.93
CA THR A 24 4.77 -12.73 11.16
C THR A 24 3.77 -12.85 12.30
N ASN A 25 2.56 -12.33 12.10
CA ASN A 25 1.48 -12.52 13.04
C ASN A 25 1.04 -14.00 13.00
N PRO A 26 1.13 -14.77 14.10
CA PRO A 26 0.81 -16.19 14.10
C PRO A 26 -0.66 -16.49 13.80
N LEU A 27 -1.55 -15.50 13.91
CA LEU A 27 -2.95 -15.63 13.53
C LEU A 27 -3.17 -15.50 12.02
N VAL A 28 -2.20 -14.95 11.29
CA VAL A 28 -2.25 -14.80 9.83
C VAL A 28 -1.70 -16.07 9.21
N ASN A 29 -2.57 -17.02 8.90
CA ASN A 29 -2.16 -18.24 8.22
C ASN A 29 -1.98 -17.99 6.73
N TYR A 30 -0.84 -17.40 6.39
CA TYR A 30 -0.51 -17.01 5.03
C TYR A 30 -0.58 -18.19 4.05
N ASP A 31 -0.03 -19.34 4.45
CA ASP A 31 0.09 -20.51 3.57
C ASP A 31 -1.25 -21.24 3.37
N GLU A 32 -2.18 -21.15 4.33
CA GLU A 32 -3.56 -21.63 4.14
C GLU A 32 -4.36 -20.75 3.17
N HIS A 33 -4.10 -19.44 3.16
CA HIS A 33 -4.85 -18.48 2.34
C HIS A 33 -4.26 -18.27 0.95
N PHE A 34 -2.94 -18.38 0.79
CA PHE A 34 -2.25 -18.08 -0.46
C PHE A 34 -1.25 -19.16 -0.83
N LYS A 35 -1.40 -19.71 -2.04
CA LYS A 35 -0.48 -20.71 -2.59
C LYS A 35 0.91 -20.14 -2.86
N SER A 36 1.01 -18.82 -3.06
CA SER A 36 2.27 -18.14 -3.33
C SER A 36 2.20 -16.65 -2.96
N THR A 37 3.37 -15.99 -2.91
CA THR A 37 3.43 -14.52 -2.79
C THR A 37 2.82 -13.77 -3.96
N TRP A 38 2.82 -14.37 -5.14
CA TRP A 38 2.19 -13.77 -6.30
C TRP A 38 0.66 -13.88 -6.23
N ASP A 39 0.11 -15.01 -5.78
CA ASP A 39 -1.32 -15.16 -5.53
C ASP A 39 -1.81 -14.17 -4.47
N ALA A 40 -1.02 -13.99 -3.40
CA ALA A 40 -1.29 -13.01 -2.37
C ALA A 40 -1.32 -11.58 -2.94
N TYR A 41 -0.30 -11.23 -3.73
CA TYR A 41 -0.22 -9.92 -4.39
C TYR A 41 -1.44 -9.64 -5.30
N ILE A 42 -1.82 -10.60 -6.14
CA ILE A 42 -3.03 -10.51 -6.98
C ILE A 42 -4.27 -10.31 -6.10
N TRP A 43 -4.43 -11.14 -5.07
CA TRP A 43 -5.61 -11.10 -4.21
C TRP A 43 -5.74 -9.74 -3.49
N TYR A 44 -4.67 -9.24 -2.86
CA TYR A 44 -4.72 -7.95 -2.15
C TYR A 44 -4.97 -6.79 -3.09
N THR A 45 -4.41 -6.83 -4.31
CA THR A 45 -4.67 -5.82 -5.34
C THR A 45 -6.14 -5.80 -5.73
N MET A 46 -6.70 -6.97 -6.08
CA MET A 46 -8.12 -7.10 -6.43
C MET A 46 -9.03 -6.70 -5.26
N PHE A 47 -8.67 -7.08 -4.04
CA PHE A 47 -9.40 -6.75 -2.83
C PHE A 47 -9.46 -5.24 -2.59
N LEU A 48 -8.34 -4.53 -2.73
CA LEU A 48 -8.28 -3.08 -2.62
C LEU A 48 -9.14 -2.40 -3.68
N ILE A 49 -9.10 -2.86 -4.93
CA ILE A 49 -9.92 -2.30 -6.02
C ILE A 49 -11.42 -2.46 -5.69
N LYS A 50 -11.85 -3.68 -5.34
CA LYS A 50 -13.26 -3.98 -5.04
C LYS A 50 -13.85 -3.11 -3.93
N HIS A 51 -13.05 -2.76 -2.93
CA HIS A 51 -13.52 -1.99 -1.77
C HIS A 51 -13.34 -0.48 -1.89
N ASN A 52 -12.51 0.00 -2.82
CA ASN A 52 -12.18 1.43 -2.91
C ASN A 52 -12.58 2.08 -4.24
N VAL A 53 -12.86 1.30 -5.28
CA VAL A 53 -13.26 1.78 -6.61
C VAL A 53 -14.72 1.39 -6.87
N LYS A 54 -15.53 2.36 -7.30
CA LYS A 54 -16.95 2.17 -7.63
C LYS A 54 -17.09 1.67 -9.06
N ILE A 55 -18.05 0.78 -9.32
CA ILE A 55 -18.30 0.21 -10.65
C ILE A 55 -18.72 1.31 -11.63
N GLU A 56 -19.47 2.31 -11.19
CA GLU A 56 -19.96 3.42 -12.03
C GLU A 56 -18.85 4.42 -12.39
N LYS A 57 -17.63 4.23 -11.87
CA LYS A 57 -16.46 5.08 -12.12
C LYS A 57 -15.24 4.18 -12.37
N PRO A 58 -15.18 3.53 -13.54
CA PRO A 58 -14.06 2.65 -13.87
C PRO A 58 -12.73 3.42 -13.84
N CYS A 59 -11.65 2.70 -13.56
CA CYS A 59 -10.30 3.25 -13.47
C CYS A 59 -9.32 2.55 -14.43
N ILE A 60 -8.23 3.27 -14.70
CA ILE A 60 -7.01 2.72 -15.29
C ILE A 60 -6.04 2.41 -14.14
N MET A 61 -5.59 1.17 -14.07
CA MET A 61 -4.62 0.73 -13.07
C MET A 61 -3.20 0.99 -13.56
N ILE A 62 -2.44 1.73 -12.75
CA ILE A 62 -0.99 1.88 -12.89
C ILE A 62 -0.36 1.25 -11.66
N MET A 63 0.52 0.28 -11.88
CA MET A 63 1.16 -0.49 -10.83
C MET A 63 2.68 -0.37 -10.95
N ASP A 64 3.39 -0.52 -9.84
CA ASP A 64 4.83 -0.72 -9.88
C ASP A 64 5.16 -2.06 -10.55
N PHE A 65 6.28 -2.09 -11.26
CA PHE A 65 6.73 -3.29 -11.92
C PHE A 65 7.12 -4.35 -10.89
N LEU A 66 6.44 -5.49 -10.95
CA LEU A 66 6.79 -6.66 -10.17
C LEU A 66 6.90 -7.86 -11.10
N SER A 67 8.09 -8.46 -11.13
CA SER A 67 8.36 -9.63 -11.95
C SER A 67 7.46 -10.81 -11.54
N LYS A 68 6.62 -11.26 -12.48
CA LYS A 68 5.84 -12.49 -12.32
C LYS A 68 6.80 -13.68 -12.18
N PRO A 69 6.61 -14.59 -11.21
CA PRO A 69 7.37 -15.84 -11.18
C PRO A 69 7.19 -16.61 -12.48
N GLY A 70 8.28 -17.16 -13.05
CA GLY A 70 8.30 -17.73 -14.40
C GLY A 70 7.17 -18.73 -14.67
N ASN A 71 6.96 -19.66 -13.73
CA ASN A 71 5.95 -20.73 -13.85
C ASN A 71 4.55 -20.35 -13.36
N HIS A 72 4.33 -19.11 -12.91
CA HIS A 72 3.02 -18.69 -12.42
C HIS A 72 2.05 -18.47 -13.61
N PRO A 73 0.85 -19.07 -13.61
CA PRO A 73 -0.05 -19.00 -14.77
C PRO A 73 -0.75 -17.64 -14.93
N LYS A 74 -0.82 -16.84 -13.86
CA LYS A 74 -1.59 -15.59 -13.81
C LYS A 74 -0.72 -14.35 -13.96
N TYR A 75 -1.10 -13.46 -14.87
CA TYR A 75 -0.58 -12.10 -14.99
C TYR A 75 -1.46 -11.13 -14.22
N ILE A 76 -0.86 -10.19 -13.47
CA ILE A 76 -1.63 -9.27 -12.63
C ILE A 76 -2.56 -8.39 -13.47
N GLU A 77 -2.11 -7.88 -14.61
CA GLU A 77 -2.91 -7.05 -15.51
C GLU A 77 -4.13 -7.82 -16.04
N SER A 78 -3.97 -9.11 -16.34
CA SER A 78 -5.07 -9.97 -16.78
C SER A 78 -6.08 -10.19 -15.66
N GLU A 79 -5.62 -10.48 -14.44
CA GLU A 79 -6.51 -10.76 -13.31
C GLU A 79 -7.29 -9.50 -12.88
N VAL A 80 -6.66 -8.33 -12.79
CA VAL A 80 -7.36 -7.10 -12.39
C VAL A 80 -8.38 -6.63 -13.43
N LYS A 81 -8.13 -6.87 -14.73
CA LYS A 81 -9.08 -6.56 -15.81
C LYS A 81 -10.32 -7.45 -15.82
N THR A 82 -10.38 -8.50 -14.99
CA THR A 82 -11.62 -9.26 -14.77
C THR A 82 -12.62 -8.47 -13.91
N LEU A 83 -12.18 -7.40 -13.25
CA LEU A 83 -13.04 -6.54 -12.42
C LEU A 83 -13.75 -5.50 -13.29
N PRO A 84 -15.08 -5.33 -13.17
CA PRO A 84 -15.81 -4.31 -13.93
C PRO A 84 -15.39 -2.87 -13.58
N GLN A 85 -14.70 -2.67 -12.45
CA GLN A 85 -14.10 -1.41 -12.05
C GLN A 85 -12.85 -1.02 -12.86
N VAL A 86 -12.27 -1.94 -13.65
CA VAL A 86 -10.96 -1.75 -14.29
C VAL A 86 -11.10 -1.79 -15.81
N GLU A 87 -10.92 -0.65 -16.45
CA GLU A 87 -10.91 -0.55 -17.92
C GLU A 87 -9.59 -1.05 -18.50
N ASN A 88 -8.47 -0.69 -17.87
CA ASN A 88 -7.16 -1.08 -18.32
C ASN A 88 -6.16 -1.19 -17.16
N ALA A 89 -5.06 -1.91 -17.39
CA ALA A 89 -4.02 -2.11 -16.40
C ALA A 89 -2.65 -2.16 -17.06
N THR A 90 -1.66 -1.52 -16.43
CA THR A 90 -0.26 -1.54 -16.85
C THR A 90 0.68 -1.46 -15.65
N MET A 91 1.86 -2.05 -15.81
CA MET A 91 2.98 -1.89 -14.88
C MET A 91 4.00 -0.91 -15.46
N LEU A 92 4.56 -0.07 -14.60
CA LEU A 92 5.66 0.84 -14.95
C LEU A 92 6.83 0.60 -14.01
N GLU A 93 8.04 0.70 -14.52
CA GLU A 93 9.25 0.73 -13.68
C GLU A 93 9.20 1.96 -12.76
N SER A 94 9.46 1.76 -11.46
CA SER A 94 9.42 2.82 -10.44
C SER A 94 10.30 4.04 -10.76
N GLU A 95 11.42 3.85 -11.47
CA GLU A 95 12.29 4.94 -11.92
C GLU A 95 11.64 5.85 -12.98
N SER A 96 10.62 5.34 -13.67
CA SER A 96 9.94 6.03 -14.78
C SER A 96 8.72 6.85 -14.33
N ALA A 97 8.32 6.79 -13.05
CA ALA A 97 7.12 7.46 -12.58
C ALA A 97 7.25 8.03 -11.16
N ASN A 98 7.28 9.36 -11.05
CA ASN A 98 7.22 10.08 -9.77
C ASN A 98 6.01 9.67 -8.92
N LEU A 99 4.88 9.33 -9.55
CA LEU A 99 3.68 8.88 -8.84
C LEU A 99 3.93 7.58 -8.07
N ILE A 100 4.63 6.62 -8.67
CA ILE A 100 4.96 5.34 -8.02
C ILE A 100 5.89 5.59 -6.84
N GLN A 101 6.94 6.40 -7.04
CA GLN A 101 7.85 6.79 -5.97
C GLN A 101 7.13 7.49 -4.80
N MET A 102 6.12 8.31 -5.09
CA MET A 102 5.30 8.92 -4.04
C MET A 102 4.55 7.87 -3.22
N ILE A 103 3.93 6.88 -3.88
CA ILE A 103 3.24 5.79 -3.17
C ILE A 103 4.23 4.96 -2.36
N ASP A 104 5.42 4.65 -2.89
CA ASP A 104 6.46 3.90 -2.17
C ASP A 104 6.92 4.60 -0.88
N ILE A 105 7.04 5.93 -0.90
CA ILE A 105 7.39 6.70 0.30
C ILE A 105 6.28 6.59 1.34
N LEU A 106 5.01 6.69 0.95
CA LEU A 106 3.87 6.62 1.86
C LEU A 106 3.73 5.21 2.46
N VAL A 107 3.81 4.18 1.62
CA VAL A 107 3.83 2.76 2.05
C VAL A 107 5.04 2.48 2.93
N GLY A 108 6.20 3.03 2.58
CA GLY A 108 7.44 2.95 3.34
C GLY A 108 7.32 3.56 4.73
N CYS A 109 6.64 4.70 4.87
CA CYS A 109 6.39 5.32 6.17
C CYS A 109 5.56 4.42 7.10
N VAL A 110 4.45 3.90 6.58
CA VAL A 110 3.58 2.99 7.32
C VAL A 110 4.36 1.72 7.70
N THR A 111 5.03 1.09 6.74
CA THR A 111 5.81 -0.13 6.95
C THR A 111 6.92 0.06 7.98
N TYR A 112 7.60 1.21 7.94
CA TYR A 112 8.64 1.55 8.90
C TYR A 112 8.07 1.66 10.32
N GLU A 113 6.91 2.31 10.50
CA GLU A 113 6.23 2.40 11.80
C GLU A 113 5.88 1.01 12.36
N PHE A 114 5.32 0.12 11.53
CA PHE A 114 5.02 -1.26 11.94
C PHE A 114 6.27 -2.00 12.41
N ARG A 115 7.35 -1.94 11.62
CA ARG A 115 8.64 -2.57 11.98
C ARG A 115 9.23 -1.97 13.26
N ARG A 116 9.08 -0.66 13.43
CA ARG A 116 9.54 0.11 14.59
C ARG A 116 8.86 -0.34 15.89
N LYS A 117 7.55 -0.57 15.84
CA LYS A 117 6.82 -1.07 17.00
C LYS A 117 7.14 -2.53 17.33
N LYS A 118 7.32 -3.34 16.30
CA LYS A 118 7.58 -4.77 16.47
C LYS A 118 8.98 -5.05 17.02
N ASN A 119 9.97 -4.23 16.67
CA ASN A 119 11.37 -4.41 17.06
C ASN A 119 11.89 -3.11 17.72
N PRO A 120 11.51 -2.84 18.99
CA PRO A 120 11.92 -1.65 19.72
C PRO A 120 13.45 -1.49 19.81
N GLU A 121 14.19 -2.59 19.84
CA GLU A 121 15.63 -2.71 20.09
C GLU A 121 16.54 -2.43 18.88
N LEU A 122 16.02 -2.48 17.65
CA LEU A 122 16.83 -2.27 16.45
C LEU A 122 17.31 -0.81 16.34
N ILE A 123 18.61 -0.61 16.08
CA ILE A 123 19.20 0.70 15.78
C ILE A 123 18.56 1.25 14.51
N ARG A 124 18.10 2.50 14.58
CA ARG A 124 17.19 3.08 13.59
C ARG A 124 17.86 4.13 12.75
N ASP A 125 17.47 4.14 11.48
CA ASP A 125 17.79 5.22 10.56
C ASP A 125 17.02 6.48 10.98
N LYS A 126 17.77 7.49 11.46
CA LYS A 126 17.23 8.79 11.89
C LYS A 126 16.49 9.49 10.75
N THR A 127 17.02 9.44 9.54
CA THR A 127 16.44 10.09 8.36
C THR A 127 15.07 9.50 8.04
N LYS A 128 14.93 8.17 8.09
CA LYS A 128 13.63 7.51 7.89
C LYS A 128 12.62 7.89 8.98
N GLY A 129 13.08 7.99 10.24
CA GLY A 129 12.27 8.48 11.35
C GLY A 129 11.71 9.88 11.10
N GLU A 130 12.56 10.81 10.66
CA GLU A 130 12.13 12.19 10.36
C GLU A 130 11.12 12.29 9.21
N VAL A 131 11.20 11.39 8.22
CA VAL A 131 10.22 11.35 7.11
C VAL A 131 8.87 10.84 7.61
N VAL A 132 8.88 9.83 8.49
CA VAL A 132 7.69 9.28 9.13
C VAL A 132 7.02 10.33 10.03
N ASP A 133 7.80 11.00 10.87
CA ASP A 133 7.29 12.05 11.77
C ASP A 133 6.74 13.24 10.98
N HIS A 134 7.34 13.58 9.84
CA HIS A 134 6.78 14.58 8.92
C HIS A 134 5.41 14.17 8.40
N LEU A 135 5.24 12.94 7.90
CA LEU A 135 3.93 12.45 7.44
C LEU A 135 2.89 12.47 8.58
N LYS A 136 3.26 12.01 9.77
CA LYS A 136 2.38 12.04 10.96
C LYS A 136 1.88 13.45 11.27
N SER A 137 2.79 14.43 11.28
CA SER A 137 2.44 15.83 11.55
C SER A 137 1.45 16.38 10.52
N LYS A 138 1.56 15.96 9.26
CA LYS A 138 0.66 16.42 8.18
C LYS A 138 -0.72 15.78 8.24
N LEU A 139 -0.80 14.55 8.74
CA LEU A 139 -2.05 13.81 8.91
C LEU A 139 -2.69 14.02 10.30
N ASP A 140 -2.03 14.74 11.21
CA ASP A 140 -2.43 14.93 12.61
C ASP A 140 -2.68 13.59 13.35
N ILE A 141 -1.74 12.66 13.21
CA ILE A 141 -1.79 11.34 13.85
C ILE A 141 -0.53 11.08 14.69
N VAL A 142 -0.70 10.34 15.77
CA VAL A 142 0.43 9.93 16.64
C VAL A 142 1.00 8.58 16.21
N ASP A 143 0.18 7.74 15.57
CA ASP A 143 0.49 6.34 15.32
C ASP A 143 0.01 5.89 13.95
N MET A 144 0.93 5.35 13.14
CA MET A 144 0.62 4.77 11.83
C MET A 144 0.53 3.24 11.86
N ALA A 145 0.94 2.60 12.95
CA ALA A 145 1.00 1.14 13.08
C ALA A 145 -0.31 0.54 13.63
N THR A 146 -1.43 1.19 13.32
CA THR A 146 -2.78 0.81 13.74
C THR A 146 -3.78 1.10 12.63
N LYS A 147 -5.01 0.60 12.75
CA LYS A 147 -6.10 0.99 11.85
C LYS A 147 -6.45 2.47 12.08
N PHE A 148 -6.44 3.28 11.04
CA PHE A 148 -6.95 4.65 11.09
C PHE A 148 -7.46 5.13 9.74
N THR A 149 -8.29 6.16 9.77
CA THR A 149 -8.72 6.92 8.59
C THR A 149 -8.71 8.39 8.93
N VAL A 150 -8.03 9.20 8.12
CA VAL A 150 -8.16 10.66 8.14
C VAL A 150 -8.79 11.10 6.82
N ASN A 151 -9.59 12.17 6.88
CA ASN A 151 -10.26 12.75 5.71
C ASN A 151 -9.66 14.09 5.29
N ARG A 152 -8.64 14.57 6.02
CA ARG A 152 -7.90 15.81 5.76
C ARG A 152 -6.41 15.59 6.09
N PRO A 153 -5.48 16.22 5.35
CA PRO A 153 -5.72 17.06 4.16
C PRO A 153 -6.28 16.28 2.96
N VAL A 154 -6.10 14.96 2.94
CA VAL A 154 -6.65 14.04 1.95
C VAL A 154 -7.29 12.84 2.64
N TYR A 155 -8.01 12.00 1.88
CA TYR A 155 -8.43 10.70 2.39
C TYR A 155 -7.20 9.79 2.51
N PHE A 156 -6.85 9.41 3.73
CA PHE A 156 -5.74 8.49 4.01
C PHE A 156 -6.21 7.43 4.98
N ASN A 157 -6.18 6.17 4.53
CA ASN A 157 -6.59 5.01 5.30
C ASN A 157 -5.44 4.01 5.41
N VAL A 158 -5.18 3.53 6.63
CA VAL A 158 -4.34 2.36 6.88
C VAL A 158 -5.22 1.26 7.44
N TRP A 159 -5.17 0.10 6.80
CA TRP A 159 -5.91 -1.08 7.18
C TRP A 159 -4.98 -2.27 7.42
N PRO A 160 -4.63 -2.53 8.69
CA PRO A 160 -3.92 -3.75 9.06
C PRO A 160 -4.88 -4.93 8.97
N PHE A 161 -4.46 -6.00 8.29
CA PHE A 161 -5.20 -7.24 8.23
C PHE A 161 -5.34 -7.84 9.63
N SER A 162 -6.58 -8.22 9.99
CA SER A 162 -6.88 -8.92 11.23
C SER A 162 -7.68 -10.18 10.89
N PRO A 163 -7.11 -11.38 11.05
CA PRO A 163 -7.76 -12.63 10.64
C PRO A 163 -8.98 -13.01 11.49
N ASN A 164 -9.24 -12.32 12.60
CA ASN A 164 -10.33 -12.62 13.55
C ASN A 164 -11.48 -11.60 13.51
N LYS A 165 -11.69 -10.91 12.39
CA LYS A 165 -12.87 -10.06 12.15
C LYS A 165 -13.38 -10.19 10.72
#